data_AF-A0A8I3AEW2-F1
#
_entry.id   AF-A0A8I3AEW2-F1
#
_cell.length_a   1.000
_cell.length_b   1.000
_cell.length_c   1.000
_cell.angle_alpha   90.00
_cell.angle_beta   90.00
_cell.angle_gamma   90.00
#
_symmetry.space_group_name_H-M   'P 1'
#
loop_
_entity.id
_entity.type
_entity.pdbx_description
1 polymer ?
#
loop_
_entity_poly.entity_id
_entity_poly.type
_entity_poly.pdbx_seq_one_letter_code
_entity_poly.pdbx_strand_id
1 'polypeptide(L)'
;MASLLRWAILALALTPSTALLAARDDGTAKPWEQYIQSPTSRTISPKSIYAIKGDALVTLSSAGEGDDDGATEPSYILTMNPGAQITLDFGYVGGLLSLKADTKATTQQFSLAFAESPAFVRAISDDTGAVHTQDYDKQLNVTVAAGTTAYEMPTERFRGGFKYVTIVAYEAVTISDIVCHLGYSPSQQDPSKYDGYFWAPQDDTLVRAWYAGVFTAQTNIGPPFTGP
;
A
#
# COMPACT_ATOMS: atom_id res chain seq x y z
N MET A 1 21.29 -47.85 80.31
CA MET A 1 22.48 -47.13 79.82
C MET A 1 22.26 -46.82 78.35
N ALA A 2 22.71 -45.64 77.94
CA ALA A 2 22.27 -44.85 76.79
C ALA A 2 22.46 -45.49 75.40
N SER A 3 21.61 -45.11 74.45
CA SER A 3 22.06 -44.60 73.15
C SER A 3 20.90 -43.94 72.38
N LEU A 4 21.02 -42.63 72.16
CA LEU A 4 20.19 -41.81 71.28
C LEU A 4 20.69 -42.01 69.84
N LEU A 5 19.84 -42.45 68.90
CA LEU A 5 20.14 -42.36 67.47
C LEU A 5 19.37 -41.16 66.89
N ARG A 6 20.12 -40.09 66.61
CA ARG A 6 19.64 -38.90 65.91
C ARG A 6 19.42 -39.23 64.43
N TRP A 7 18.26 -38.86 63.92
CA TRP A 7 17.95 -38.83 62.50
C TRP A 7 18.59 -37.58 61.90
N ALA A 8 19.43 -37.75 60.88
CA ALA A 8 19.90 -36.64 60.03
C ALA A 8 19.23 -36.78 58.67
N ILE A 9 18.16 -36.02 58.44
CA ILE A 9 17.56 -35.85 57.11
C ILE A 9 18.38 -34.76 56.41
N LEU A 10 19.15 -35.16 55.40
CA LEU A 10 19.86 -34.23 54.53
C LEU A 10 18.85 -33.64 53.54
N ALA A 11 18.34 -32.44 53.81
CA ALA A 11 17.50 -31.71 52.88
C ALA A 11 18.37 -31.11 51.76
N LEU A 12 18.39 -31.76 50.60
CA LEU A 12 19.04 -31.25 49.40
C LEU A 12 18.13 -30.17 48.80
N ALA A 13 18.46 -28.90 49.03
CA ALA A 13 17.76 -27.78 48.42
C ALA A 13 18.11 -27.74 46.92
N LEU A 14 17.23 -28.27 46.07
CA LEU A 14 17.27 -28.00 44.63
C LEU A 14 16.82 -26.55 44.40
N THR A 15 17.76 -25.65 44.19
CA THR A 15 17.46 -24.35 43.58
C THR A 15 17.14 -24.60 42.10
N PRO A 16 15.97 -24.19 41.58
CA PRO A 16 15.75 -24.20 40.15
C PRO A 16 16.66 -23.12 39.55
N SER A 17 17.77 -23.54 38.94
CA SER A 17 18.51 -22.69 38.02
C SER A 17 17.59 -22.46 36.82
N THR A 18 16.85 -21.36 36.83
CA THR A 18 16.24 -20.81 35.62
C THR A 18 17.39 -20.41 34.70
N ALA A 19 17.80 -21.33 33.83
CA ALA A 19 18.60 -20.99 32.67
C ALA A 19 17.74 -20.06 31.82
N LEU A 20 18.06 -18.77 31.86
CA LEU A 20 17.57 -17.82 30.86
C LEU A 20 18.21 -18.26 29.55
N LEU A 21 17.49 -19.05 28.75
CA LEU A 21 17.80 -19.19 27.33
C LEU A 21 17.59 -17.80 26.73
N ALA A 22 18.64 -16.99 26.72
CA ALA A 22 18.76 -15.93 25.75
C ALA A 22 18.74 -16.66 24.40
N ALA A 23 17.59 -16.63 23.73
CA ALA A 23 17.50 -17.01 22.33
C ALA A 23 18.59 -16.20 21.61
N ARG A 24 19.56 -16.92 21.05
CA ARG A 24 20.51 -16.32 20.14
C ARG A 24 19.68 -15.91 18.93
N ASP A 25 19.54 -14.61 18.72
CA ASP A 25 19.13 -14.10 17.42
C ASP A 25 20.24 -14.53 16.45
N ASP A 26 19.98 -15.59 15.69
CA ASP A 26 20.93 -16.14 14.73
C ASP A 26 20.96 -15.32 13.42
N GLY A 27 20.23 -14.19 13.38
CA GLY A 27 20.13 -13.31 12.23
C GLY A 27 19.44 -13.95 11.02
N THR A 28 18.90 -15.17 11.16
CA THR A 28 18.19 -15.85 10.08
C THR A 28 16.70 -15.59 10.11
N ALA A 29 16.12 -15.41 11.30
CA ALA A 29 14.74 -14.96 11.46
C ALA A 29 14.72 -13.44 11.66
N LYS A 30 14.04 -12.73 10.76
CA LYS A 30 13.78 -11.29 10.89
C LYS A 30 12.31 -11.06 11.26
N PRO A 31 11.91 -11.35 12.52
CA PRO A 31 10.51 -11.36 12.92
C PRO A 31 9.81 -10.00 12.77
N TRP A 32 10.57 -8.91 12.66
CA TRP A 32 10.06 -7.57 12.46
C TRP A 32 9.63 -7.28 11.00
N GLU A 33 10.06 -8.07 10.01
CA GLU A 33 9.76 -7.81 8.59
C GLU A 33 8.24 -7.82 8.32
N GLN A 34 7.46 -8.60 9.07
CA GLN A 34 5.99 -8.62 8.97
C GLN A 34 5.30 -7.29 9.31
N TYR A 35 6.02 -6.35 9.96
CA TYR A 35 5.49 -5.02 10.31
C TYR A 35 5.86 -3.95 9.27
N ILE A 36 6.69 -4.29 8.27
CA ILE A 36 7.05 -3.37 7.18
C ILE A 36 5.82 -3.18 6.30
N GLN A 37 5.37 -1.93 6.16
CA GLN A 37 4.17 -1.59 5.39
C GLN A 37 4.50 -1.17 3.95
N SER A 38 5.76 -0.90 3.66
CA SER A 38 6.23 -0.48 2.35
C SER A 38 6.36 -1.65 1.39
N PRO A 39 5.98 -1.50 0.10
CA PRO A 39 6.16 -2.55 -0.89
C PRO A 39 7.63 -2.76 -1.26
N THR A 40 7.94 -3.90 -1.88
CA THR A 40 9.28 -4.23 -2.39
C THR A 40 9.59 -3.51 -3.70
N SER A 41 8.57 -3.19 -4.51
CA SER A 41 8.68 -2.41 -5.74
C SER A 41 8.18 -0.97 -5.60
N ARG A 42 8.75 -0.04 -6.38
CA ARG A 42 8.21 1.33 -6.55
C ARG A 42 7.03 1.39 -7.51
N THR A 43 6.80 0.34 -8.29
CA THR A 43 5.67 0.27 -9.22
C THR A 43 4.75 -0.83 -8.72
N ILE A 44 3.54 -0.44 -8.35
CA ILE A 44 2.57 -1.32 -7.70
C ILE A 44 1.25 -1.34 -8.45
N SER A 45 0.55 -2.47 -8.38
CA SER A 45 -0.78 -2.66 -8.95
C SER A 45 -1.86 -2.58 -7.85
N PRO A 46 -3.13 -2.39 -8.23
CA PRO A 46 -4.24 -2.50 -7.29
C PRO A 46 -4.28 -3.87 -6.62
N LYS A 47 -4.49 -3.90 -5.30
CA LYS A 47 -4.63 -5.16 -4.54
C LYS A 47 -6.00 -5.77 -4.70
N SER A 48 -7.04 -4.94 -4.78
CA SER A 48 -8.42 -5.40 -4.89
C SER A 48 -9.34 -4.38 -5.56
N ILE A 49 -10.51 -4.86 -6.00
CA ILE A 49 -11.64 -4.00 -6.35
C ILE A 49 -12.41 -3.68 -5.07
N TYR A 50 -12.48 -2.41 -4.70
CA TYR A 50 -13.24 -1.95 -3.54
C TYR A 50 -14.74 -1.85 -3.82
N ALA A 51 -15.11 -1.30 -4.98
CA ALA A 51 -16.51 -1.11 -5.34
C ALA A 51 -16.71 -1.05 -6.86
N ILE A 52 -17.89 -1.49 -7.30
CA ILE A 52 -18.37 -1.36 -8.69
C ILE A 52 -19.78 -0.77 -8.64
N LYS A 53 -20.07 0.21 -9.49
CA LYS A 53 -21.40 0.79 -9.67
C LYS A 53 -21.69 1.00 -11.15
N GLY A 54 -22.95 0.80 -11.53
CA GLY A 54 -23.38 0.94 -12.92
C GLY A 54 -22.96 -0.25 -13.79
N ASP A 55 -22.90 -0.03 -15.10
CA ASP A 55 -22.64 -1.06 -16.10
C ASP A 55 -21.13 -1.18 -16.38
N ALA A 56 -20.46 -2.00 -15.56
CA ALA A 56 -19.06 -2.33 -15.74
C ALA A 56 -18.78 -3.80 -15.42
N LEU A 57 -17.77 -4.34 -16.10
CA LEU A 57 -17.25 -5.68 -15.96
C LEU A 57 -15.77 -5.63 -15.56
N VAL A 58 -15.41 -6.40 -14.55
CA VAL A 58 -14.01 -6.61 -14.15
C VAL A 58 -13.59 -8.02 -14.51
N THR A 59 -12.45 -8.15 -15.20
CA THR A 59 -11.81 -9.43 -15.48
C THR A 59 -10.36 -9.38 -15.04
N LEU A 60 -9.78 -10.54 -14.74
CA LEU A 60 -8.36 -10.66 -14.42
C LEU A 60 -7.59 -10.87 -15.72
N SER A 61 -6.52 -10.12 -15.91
CA SER A 61 -5.53 -10.40 -16.94
C SER A 61 -4.67 -11.58 -16.48
N SER A 62 -4.34 -12.48 -17.40
CA SER A 62 -3.49 -13.64 -17.12
C SER A 62 -2.00 -13.29 -16.94
N ALA A 63 -1.66 -12.00 -16.81
CA ALA A 63 -0.30 -11.49 -16.68
C ALA A 63 -0.18 -10.59 -15.44
N GLY A 64 0.11 -11.19 -14.29
CA GLY A 64 0.77 -10.47 -13.21
C GLY A 64 2.26 -10.78 -13.30
N GLU A 65 3.09 -9.79 -13.63
CA GLU A 65 4.52 -9.86 -13.35
C GLU A 65 4.66 -9.73 -11.83
N GLY A 66 5.02 -10.84 -11.18
CA GLY A 66 5.09 -10.91 -9.73
C GLY A 66 6.25 -10.10 -9.15
N ASP A 67 5.97 -9.42 -8.04
CA ASP A 67 7.00 -9.01 -7.08
C ASP A 67 7.58 -10.29 -6.44
N ASP A 68 8.88 -10.29 -6.14
CA ASP A 68 9.71 -11.45 -5.73
C ASP A 68 9.31 -12.09 -4.37
N ASP A 69 8.14 -11.75 -3.81
CA ASP A 69 7.63 -12.20 -2.50
C ASP A 69 6.39 -13.12 -2.59
N GLY A 70 6.14 -13.73 -3.75
CA GLY A 70 5.21 -14.86 -3.87
C GLY A 70 3.71 -14.53 -3.85
N ALA A 71 3.32 -13.26 -3.75
CA ALA A 71 1.97 -12.78 -4.01
C ALA A 71 1.95 -11.96 -5.30
N THR A 72 1.62 -12.59 -6.42
CA THR A 72 1.36 -11.88 -7.67
C THR A 72 0.10 -11.04 -7.49
N GLU A 73 0.25 -9.72 -7.38
CA GLU A 73 -0.91 -8.82 -7.32
C GLU A 73 -1.75 -8.97 -8.59
N PRO A 74 -3.09 -8.98 -8.48
CA PRO A 74 -3.97 -9.20 -9.62
C PRO A 74 -3.86 -8.05 -10.62
N SER A 75 -3.69 -8.40 -11.90
CA SER A 75 -3.81 -7.44 -12.99
C SER A 75 -5.26 -7.41 -13.46
N TYR A 76 -5.88 -6.22 -13.45
CA TYR A 76 -7.30 -6.05 -13.78
C TYR A 76 -7.51 -5.46 -15.17
N ILE A 77 -8.54 -5.95 -15.86
CA ILE A 77 -9.11 -5.34 -17.06
C ILE A 77 -10.53 -4.89 -16.71
N LEU A 78 -10.79 -3.59 -16.85
CA LEU A 78 -12.03 -2.93 -16.50
C LEU A 78 -12.76 -2.51 -17.77
N THR A 79 -13.86 -3.15 -18.13
CA THR A 79 -14.71 -2.72 -19.24
C THR A 79 -15.87 -1.91 -18.67
N MET A 80 -15.99 -0.64 -19.04
CA MET A 80 -16.91 0.31 -18.43
C MET A 80 -17.75 1.01 -19.50
N ASN A 81 -19.07 1.03 -19.31
CA ASN A 81 -20.00 1.83 -20.11
C ASN A 81 -20.21 3.22 -19.48
N PRO A 82 -20.73 4.21 -20.24
CA PRO A 82 -21.00 5.55 -19.73
C PRO A 82 -21.81 5.54 -18.42
N GLY A 83 -21.34 6.28 -17.43
CA GLY A 83 -21.94 6.37 -16.09
C GLY A 83 -21.47 5.30 -15.10
N ALA A 84 -20.72 4.29 -15.55
CA ALA A 84 -20.16 3.28 -14.66
C ALA A 84 -18.99 3.80 -13.83
N GLN A 85 -18.78 3.19 -12.66
CA GLN A 85 -17.74 3.56 -11.71
C GLN A 85 -17.08 2.31 -11.14
N ILE A 86 -15.76 2.31 -11.07
CA ILE A 86 -14.98 1.27 -10.40
C ILE A 86 -14.01 1.94 -9.45
N THR A 87 -14.00 1.50 -8.19
CA THR A 87 -13.02 1.91 -7.20
C THR A 87 -12.01 0.80 -6.96
N LEU A 88 -10.74 1.12 -7.15
CA LEU A 88 -9.58 0.27 -6.90
C LEU A 88 -9.02 0.55 -5.50
N ASP A 89 -8.65 -0.49 -4.76
CA ASP A 89 -7.87 -0.38 -3.52
C ASP A 89 -6.42 -0.78 -3.80
N PHE A 90 -5.50 0.17 -3.67
CA PHE A 90 -4.07 -0.03 -3.83
C PHE A 90 -3.36 -0.42 -2.52
N GLY A 91 -4.04 -0.37 -1.38
CA GLY A 91 -3.36 -0.17 -0.10
C GLY A 91 -2.91 1.28 0.05
N TYR A 92 -2.10 1.61 1.06
CA TYR A 92 -1.63 2.98 1.25
C TYR A 92 -0.48 3.29 0.28
N VAL A 93 -0.66 4.30 -0.57
CA VAL A 93 0.28 4.65 -1.66
C VAL A 93 0.36 6.17 -1.86
N GLY A 94 1.38 6.64 -2.59
CA GLY A 94 1.53 8.05 -2.96
C GLY A 94 2.42 8.17 -4.18
N GLY A 95 1.88 8.67 -5.30
CA GLY A 95 2.49 8.38 -6.60
C GLY A 95 1.80 8.97 -7.84
N LEU A 96 2.32 8.53 -8.99
CA LEU A 96 1.83 8.82 -10.33
C LEU A 96 1.12 7.59 -10.88
N LEU A 97 -0.15 7.72 -11.28
CA LEU A 97 -0.91 6.63 -11.88
C LEU A 97 -0.55 6.49 -13.36
N SER A 98 -0.42 5.25 -13.83
CA SER A 98 -0.33 4.91 -15.25
C SER A 98 -1.31 3.77 -15.56
N LEU A 99 -1.88 3.81 -16.76
CA LEU A 99 -2.81 2.79 -17.26
C LEU A 99 -2.85 2.80 -18.79
N LYS A 100 -3.44 1.77 -19.38
CA LYS A 100 -3.88 1.80 -20.78
C LYS A 100 -5.39 1.95 -20.84
N ALA A 101 -5.86 2.74 -21.79
CA ALA A 101 -7.27 2.92 -22.09
C ALA A 101 -7.52 2.62 -23.57
N ASP A 102 -8.49 1.75 -23.85
CA ASP A 102 -9.01 1.46 -25.18
C ASP A 102 -10.43 2.01 -25.32
N THR A 103 -10.62 2.92 -26.28
CA THR A 103 -11.90 3.61 -26.50
C THR A 103 -12.05 4.04 -27.94
N LYS A 104 -13.31 4.15 -28.41
CA LYS A 104 -13.63 4.73 -29.73
C LYS A 104 -14.01 6.21 -29.63
N ALA A 105 -14.17 6.74 -28.42
CA ALA A 105 -14.60 8.11 -28.21
C ALA A 105 -13.46 9.10 -28.48
N THR A 106 -13.81 10.25 -29.05
CA THR A 106 -12.91 11.38 -29.29
C THR A 106 -13.12 12.52 -28.30
N THR A 107 -14.10 12.39 -27.42
CA THR A 107 -14.45 13.28 -26.31
C THR A 107 -13.78 12.81 -25.01
N GLN A 108 -13.93 13.58 -23.93
CA GLN A 108 -13.44 13.17 -22.60
C GLN A 108 -14.03 11.81 -22.19
N GLN A 109 -13.19 10.81 -21.91
CA GLN A 109 -13.66 9.44 -21.75
C GLN A 109 -13.88 9.02 -20.30
N PHE A 110 -13.05 9.47 -19.35
CA PHE A 110 -13.21 9.13 -17.94
C PHE A 110 -12.56 10.17 -17.02
N SER A 111 -12.76 10.04 -15.72
CA SER A 111 -12.02 10.78 -14.70
C SER A 111 -11.53 9.89 -13.57
N LEU A 112 -10.52 10.39 -12.85
CA LEU A 112 -9.91 9.76 -11.69
C LEU A 112 -10.20 10.59 -10.44
N ALA A 113 -10.70 9.96 -9.38
CA ALA A 113 -10.88 10.56 -8.06
C ALA A 113 -10.07 9.76 -7.03
N PHE A 114 -9.40 10.46 -6.11
CA PHE A 114 -8.49 9.86 -5.14
C PHE A 114 -9.06 10.02 -3.74
N ALA A 115 -8.87 9.01 -2.89
CA ALA A 115 -9.26 9.07 -1.48
C ALA A 115 -8.31 8.24 -0.60
N GLU A 116 -8.04 8.73 0.61
CA GLU A 116 -7.22 8.01 1.60
C GLU A 116 -8.05 7.02 2.43
N SER A 117 -9.32 7.35 2.69
CA SER A 117 -10.22 6.56 3.54
C SER A 117 -11.45 6.07 2.79
N PRO A 118 -11.95 4.85 3.09
CA PRO A 118 -13.17 4.32 2.48
C PRO A 118 -14.39 5.21 2.73
N ALA A 119 -14.39 6.01 3.79
CA ALA A 119 -15.46 6.95 4.12
C ALA A 119 -15.60 8.10 3.10
N PHE A 120 -14.56 8.36 2.32
CA PHE A 120 -14.50 9.45 1.34
C PHE A 120 -14.46 8.95 -0.11
N VAL A 121 -14.62 7.65 -0.34
CA VAL A 121 -14.77 7.09 -1.69
C VAL A 121 -16.04 7.64 -2.33
N ARG A 122 -15.87 8.53 -3.31
CA ARG A 122 -16.94 9.19 -4.06
C ARG A 122 -16.49 9.37 -5.52
N ALA A 123 -17.44 9.75 -6.38
CA ALA A 123 -17.14 10.11 -7.77
C ALA A 123 -16.28 11.39 -7.91
N ILE A 124 -16.16 12.16 -6.83
CA ILE A 124 -15.35 13.38 -6.71
C ILE A 124 -14.25 13.10 -5.68
N SER A 125 -13.04 13.63 -5.90
CA SER A 125 -11.88 13.51 -5.00
C SER A 125 -12.21 13.98 -3.57
N ASP A 126 -11.54 13.39 -2.58
CA ASP A 126 -11.69 13.75 -1.16
C ASP A 126 -11.04 15.11 -0.81
N ASP A 127 -11.73 15.90 0.01
CA ASP A 127 -11.39 17.26 0.44
C ASP A 127 -10.66 17.22 1.79
N THR A 128 -9.34 17.36 1.77
CA THR A 128 -8.54 17.66 2.96
C THR A 128 -7.79 18.97 2.74
N GLY A 129 -8.51 20.08 2.93
CA GLY A 129 -8.13 21.40 2.43
C GLY A 129 -6.77 21.98 2.86
N ALA A 130 -6.21 22.78 1.94
CA ALA A 130 -5.52 24.03 2.24
C ALA A 130 -5.62 25.00 1.04
N VAL A 131 -6.35 26.10 1.27
CA VAL A 131 -6.42 27.34 0.46
C VAL A 131 -7.30 27.32 -0.80
N HIS A 132 -8.32 28.19 -0.79
CA HIS A 132 -9.31 28.48 -1.86
C HIS A 132 -8.74 28.97 -3.22
N THR A 133 -7.42 28.96 -3.42
CA THR A 133 -6.77 29.36 -4.68
C THR A 133 -6.17 28.19 -5.45
N GLN A 134 -6.26 26.97 -4.91
CA GLN A 134 -5.69 25.77 -5.51
C GLN A 134 -6.81 24.86 -6.04
N ASP A 135 -7.18 25.05 -7.31
CA ASP A 135 -8.19 24.26 -8.04
C ASP A 135 -7.70 22.83 -8.39
N TYR A 136 -6.77 22.29 -7.59
CA TYR A 136 -6.06 21.03 -7.83
C TYR A 136 -6.79 19.81 -7.25
N ASP A 137 -7.90 20.02 -6.52
CA ASP A 137 -8.65 18.97 -5.81
C ASP A 137 -9.95 18.52 -6.51
N LYS A 138 -10.00 18.70 -7.83
CA LYS A 138 -11.07 18.14 -8.66
C LYS A 138 -10.64 16.78 -9.20
N GLN A 139 -11.62 15.94 -9.51
CA GLN A 139 -11.42 14.74 -10.31
C GLN A 139 -10.51 15.05 -11.51
N LEU A 140 -9.52 14.20 -11.78
CA LEU A 140 -8.63 14.36 -12.91
C LEU A 140 -9.32 13.80 -14.14
N ASN A 141 -9.80 14.69 -15.01
CA ASN A 141 -10.38 14.30 -16.29
C ASN A 141 -9.28 13.78 -17.21
N VAL A 142 -9.53 12.64 -17.83
CA VAL A 142 -8.59 11.99 -18.75
C VAL A 142 -9.20 11.91 -20.13
N THR A 143 -8.43 12.39 -21.11
CA THR A 143 -8.73 12.25 -22.53
C THR A 143 -7.54 11.60 -23.22
N VAL A 144 -7.77 10.48 -23.91
CA VAL A 144 -6.78 9.77 -24.72
C VAL A 144 -7.17 9.74 -26.19
N ALA A 145 -6.22 9.42 -27.07
CA ALA A 145 -6.51 9.16 -28.48
C ALA A 145 -7.37 7.89 -28.62
N ALA A 146 -8.20 7.85 -29.66
CA ALA A 146 -9.02 6.67 -29.97
C ALA A 146 -8.14 5.45 -30.30
N GLY A 147 -8.60 4.27 -29.90
CA GLY A 147 -7.83 3.04 -29.86
C GLY A 147 -7.16 2.83 -28.50
N THR A 148 -6.28 1.84 -28.43
CA THR A 148 -5.52 1.52 -27.21
C THR A 148 -4.36 2.49 -27.04
N THR A 149 -4.46 3.35 -26.03
CA THR A 149 -3.47 4.40 -25.74
C THR A 149 -3.03 4.33 -24.28
N ALA A 150 -1.73 4.52 -24.02
CA ALA A 150 -1.20 4.65 -22.66
C ALA A 150 -1.49 6.04 -22.10
N TYR A 151 -1.90 6.10 -20.84
CA TYR A 151 -2.07 7.32 -20.07
C TYR A 151 -1.09 7.31 -18.91
N GLU A 152 -0.34 8.40 -18.77
CA GLU A 152 0.53 8.66 -17.62
C GLU A 152 0.06 9.95 -16.94
N MET A 153 -0.14 9.89 -15.63
CA MET A 153 -0.49 11.07 -14.85
C MET A 153 0.66 12.09 -14.91
N PRO A 154 0.42 13.35 -15.32
CA PRO A 154 1.46 14.37 -15.34
C PRO A 154 2.09 14.58 -13.97
N THR A 155 3.38 14.90 -13.92
CA THR A 155 4.12 15.10 -12.66
C THR A 155 3.54 16.23 -11.81
N GLU A 156 2.93 17.25 -12.44
CA GLU A 156 2.26 18.36 -11.75
C GLU A 156 0.93 17.94 -11.11
N ARG A 157 0.43 16.74 -11.42
CA ARG A 157 -0.76 16.12 -10.81
C ARG A 157 -0.40 15.04 -9.80
N PHE A 158 0.86 14.99 -9.37
CA PHE A 158 1.32 14.11 -8.29
C PHE A 158 0.40 14.17 -7.07
N ARG A 159 0.10 13.00 -6.49
CA ARG A 159 -0.72 12.89 -5.27
C ARG A 159 0.14 12.31 -4.15
N GLY A 160 0.29 13.09 -3.07
CA GLY A 160 1.13 12.74 -1.92
C GLY A 160 0.65 11.55 -1.10
N GLY A 161 -0.65 11.23 -1.14
CA GLY A 161 -1.24 10.07 -0.49
C GLY A 161 -2.60 9.72 -1.10
N PHE A 162 -2.84 8.44 -1.35
CA PHE A 162 -4.18 7.88 -1.57
C PHE A 162 -4.16 6.38 -1.28
N LYS A 163 -5.33 5.81 -1.05
CA LYS A 163 -5.53 4.36 -0.97
C LYS A 163 -6.48 3.86 -2.04
N TYR A 164 -7.46 4.69 -2.37
CA TYR A 164 -8.48 4.39 -3.34
C TYR A 164 -8.36 5.28 -4.55
N VAL A 165 -8.52 4.69 -5.73
CA VAL A 165 -8.73 5.41 -6.99
C VAL A 165 -10.08 5.00 -7.54
N THR A 166 -10.98 5.97 -7.67
CA THR A 166 -12.27 5.79 -8.34
C THR A 166 -12.18 6.29 -9.76
N ILE A 167 -12.46 5.39 -10.70
CA ILE A 167 -12.58 5.70 -12.13
C ILE A 167 -14.06 5.87 -12.43
N VAL A 168 -14.41 6.98 -13.09
CA VAL A 168 -15.78 7.27 -13.55
C VAL A 168 -15.76 7.37 -15.07
N ALA A 169 -16.51 6.51 -15.76
CA ALA A 169 -16.60 6.51 -17.21
C ALA A 169 -17.65 7.50 -17.71
N TYR A 170 -17.26 8.38 -18.64
CA TYR A 170 -18.15 9.26 -19.40
C TYR A 170 -18.50 8.68 -20.76
N GLU A 171 -17.59 7.90 -21.31
CA GLU A 171 -17.73 7.18 -22.58
C GLU A 171 -17.40 5.70 -22.36
N ALA A 172 -17.75 4.84 -23.34
CA ALA A 172 -17.34 3.45 -23.29
C ALA A 172 -15.81 3.32 -23.37
N VAL A 173 -15.21 2.64 -22.39
CA VAL A 173 -13.76 2.49 -22.26
C VAL A 173 -13.40 1.14 -21.64
N THR A 174 -12.30 0.54 -22.12
CA THR A 174 -11.65 -0.58 -21.44
C THR A 174 -10.32 -0.13 -20.88
N ILE A 175 -10.08 -0.35 -19.59
CA ILE A 175 -8.87 0.06 -18.87
C ILE A 175 -8.09 -1.17 -18.44
N SER A 176 -6.78 -1.16 -18.67
CA SER A 176 -5.86 -2.24 -18.29
C SER A 176 -4.49 -1.69 -17.87
N ASP A 177 -3.57 -2.57 -17.50
CA ASP A 177 -2.18 -2.24 -17.14
C ASP A 177 -2.08 -1.12 -16.10
N ILE A 178 -2.96 -1.20 -15.09
CA ILE A 178 -3.10 -0.17 -14.07
C ILE A 178 -1.99 -0.32 -13.04
N VAL A 179 -1.14 0.68 -12.95
CA VAL A 179 -0.02 0.74 -12.01
C VAL A 179 0.10 2.13 -11.39
N CYS A 180 0.68 2.20 -10.21
CA CYS A 180 1.09 3.45 -9.58
C CYS A 180 2.60 3.41 -9.33
N HIS A 181 3.30 4.44 -9.80
CA HIS A 181 4.69 4.66 -9.45
C HIS A 181 4.77 5.51 -8.18
N LEU A 182 5.33 4.95 -7.12
CA LEU A 182 5.53 5.60 -5.84
C LEU A 182 6.53 6.75 -5.97
N GLY A 183 6.15 7.95 -5.53
CA GLY A 183 7.01 9.13 -5.59
C GLY A 183 7.77 9.45 -4.31
N TYR A 184 7.32 8.93 -3.17
CA TYR A 184 7.97 9.19 -1.88
C TYR A 184 9.34 8.49 -1.75
N SER A 185 10.19 8.99 -0.86
CA SER A 185 11.57 8.51 -0.62
C SER A 185 12.30 8.13 -1.91
N PRO A 186 12.48 9.06 -2.87
CA PRO A 186 12.97 8.73 -4.22
C PRO A 186 14.38 8.11 -4.25
N SER A 187 15.18 8.31 -3.20
CA SER A 187 16.50 7.69 -3.06
C SER A 187 16.44 6.20 -2.71
N GLN A 188 15.31 5.70 -2.22
CA GLN A 188 15.15 4.31 -1.79
C GLN A 188 14.53 3.47 -2.92
N GLN A 189 15.34 2.61 -3.56
CA GLN A 189 14.91 1.81 -4.71
C GLN A 189 13.90 0.71 -4.35
N ASP A 190 14.12 0.03 -3.23
CA ASP A 190 13.18 -0.92 -2.64
C ASP A 190 12.60 -0.28 -1.38
N PRO A 191 11.33 0.19 -1.41
CA PRO A 191 10.71 0.86 -0.27
C PRO A 191 10.63 0.00 1.00
N SER A 192 10.71 -1.32 0.91
CA SER A 192 10.70 -2.24 2.04
C SER A 192 12.05 -2.34 2.76
N LYS A 193 13.17 -1.96 2.12
CA LYS A 193 14.51 -2.07 2.69
C LYS A 193 14.84 -0.87 3.59
N TYR A 194 14.59 -1.04 4.87
CA TYR A 194 15.02 -0.07 5.89
C TYR A 194 16.46 -0.37 6.36
N ASP A 195 17.26 0.67 6.54
CA ASP A 195 18.64 0.55 7.04
C ASP A 195 18.73 0.11 8.51
N GLY A 196 17.65 0.31 9.27
CA GLY A 196 17.55 -0.07 10.68
C GLY A 196 16.25 -0.82 10.98
N TYR A 197 16.26 -1.54 12.10
CA TYR A 197 15.09 -2.27 12.59
C TYR A 197 14.89 -2.03 14.09
N PHE A 198 13.65 -2.25 14.54
CA PHE A 198 13.29 -2.25 15.94
C PHE A 198 12.48 -3.50 16.24
N TRP A 199 12.82 -4.21 17.31
CA TRP A 199 12.11 -5.42 17.71
C TRP A 199 12.02 -5.51 19.23
N ALA A 200 10.79 -5.57 19.72
CA ALA A 200 10.46 -5.78 21.13
C ALA A 200 9.55 -7.01 21.22
N PRO A 201 10.09 -8.24 21.39
CA PRO A 201 9.32 -9.49 21.30
C PRO A 201 8.21 -9.63 22.34
N GLN A 202 8.23 -8.80 23.38
CA GLN A 202 7.27 -8.79 24.49
C GLN A 202 6.24 -7.66 24.37
N ASP A 203 6.38 -6.78 23.37
CA ASP A 203 5.53 -5.61 23.18
C ASP A 203 5.22 -5.37 21.69
N ASP A 204 4.26 -6.14 21.18
CA ASP A 204 3.75 -6.03 19.80
C ASP A 204 3.18 -4.63 19.51
N THR A 205 2.57 -3.97 20.50
CA THR A 205 2.00 -2.62 20.32
C THR A 205 3.10 -1.60 20.05
N LEU A 206 4.21 -1.67 20.80
CA LEU A 206 5.36 -0.81 20.59
C LEU A 206 6.02 -1.05 19.22
N VAL A 207 6.15 -2.31 18.79
CA VAL A 207 6.67 -2.64 17.46
C VAL A 207 5.77 -2.06 16.36
N ARG A 208 4.44 -2.26 16.44
CA ARG A 208 3.49 -1.68 15.47
C ARG A 208 3.57 -0.15 15.43
N ALA A 209 3.63 0.50 16.58
CA ALA A 209 3.73 1.96 16.67
C ALA A 209 5.01 2.48 16.00
N TRP A 210 6.14 1.79 16.21
CA TRP A 210 7.41 2.13 15.57
C TRP A 210 7.33 2.02 14.04
N TYR A 211 6.84 0.89 13.52
CA TYR A 211 6.76 0.67 12.08
C TYR A 211 5.71 1.56 11.39
N ALA A 212 4.61 1.89 12.06
CA ALA A 212 3.67 2.90 11.57
C ALA A 212 4.33 4.30 11.49
N GLY A 213 5.15 4.66 12.48
CA GLY A 213 5.93 5.89 12.49
C GLY A 213 6.96 5.96 11.37
N VAL A 214 7.70 4.86 11.14
CA VAL A 214 8.66 4.76 10.02
C VAL A 214 7.96 4.89 8.67
N PHE A 215 6.85 4.19 8.47
CA PHE A 215 6.09 4.29 7.23
C PHE A 215 5.58 5.72 6.99
N THR A 216 5.04 6.36 8.03
CA THR A 216 4.60 7.76 7.97
C THR A 216 5.75 8.70 7.60
N ALA A 217 6.92 8.52 8.22
CA ALA A 217 8.10 9.32 7.91
C ALA A 217 8.55 9.12 6.45
N GLN A 218 8.58 7.88 5.98
CA GLN A 218 8.94 7.54 4.60
C GLN A 218 8.00 8.21 3.58
N THR A 219 6.69 8.12 3.77
CA THR A 219 5.71 8.66 2.82
C THR A 219 5.67 10.19 2.78
N ASN A 220 6.21 10.86 3.81
CA ASN A 220 6.36 12.32 3.85
C ASN A 220 7.67 12.85 3.22
N ILE A 221 8.54 11.97 2.73
CA ILE A 221 9.73 12.37 1.96
C ILE A 221 9.31 12.51 0.49
N GLY A 222 8.72 13.66 0.15
CA GLY A 222 8.26 13.95 -1.22
C GLY A 222 9.42 14.08 -2.21
N PRO A 223 9.19 13.80 -3.51
CA PRO A 223 10.19 14.03 -4.53
C PRO A 223 10.42 15.55 -4.74
N PRO A 224 11.64 15.97 -5.09
CA PRO A 224 11.89 17.36 -5.43
C PRO A 224 11.10 17.70 -6.70
N PHE A 225 10.47 18.88 -6.72
CA PHE A 225 9.75 19.46 -7.88
C PHE A 225 8.37 18.86 -8.23
N THR A 226 7.68 18.19 -7.29
CA THR A 226 6.26 17.86 -7.47
C THR A 226 5.37 18.86 -6.73
N GLY A 227 4.64 19.69 -7.49
CA GLY A 227 3.84 20.81 -6.97
C GLY A 227 4.69 22.07 -6.68
N PRO A 228 4.09 23.28 -6.68
CA PRO A 228 4.80 24.53 -6.41
C PRO A 228 5.40 24.59 -5.00
#